data_AF-A0A485MJ16-F1
#
_entry.id   AF-A0A485MJ16-F1
#
_cell.length_a   1.000
_cell.length_b   1.000
_cell.length_c   1.000
_cell.angle_alpha   90.00
_cell.angle_beta   90.00
_cell.angle_gamma   90.00
#
_symmetry.space_group_name_H-M   'P 1'
#
loop_
_entity.id
_entity.type
_entity.pdbx_description
1 polymer ?
#
loop_
_entity_poly.entity_id
_entity_poly.type
_entity_poly.pdbx_seq_one_letter_code
_entity_poly.pdbx_strand_id
1 'polypeptide(L)'
;TNLKKQGLLPLTFADPADYNKIHPVDKLTIQGLKDFAPGKPLKCIIKHPNGTQETILLNHTFNETQIEWFRAGSALNRMKELQQ
;
A
#
# COMPACT_ATOMS: atom_id res chain seq x y z
N THR A 1 6.08 5.96 -11.31
CA THR A 1 5.92 7.38 -10.93
C THR A 1 4.51 7.91 -11.15
N ASN A 2 3.88 7.67 -12.31
CA ASN A 2 2.55 8.23 -12.60
C ASN A 2 1.46 7.79 -11.59
N LEU A 3 1.37 6.48 -11.27
CA LEU A 3 0.40 5.96 -10.30
C LEU A 3 0.45 6.65 -8.93
N LYS A 4 1.67 6.93 -8.43
CA LYS A 4 1.88 7.61 -7.14
C LYS A 4 1.41 9.06 -7.17
N LYS A 5 1.56 9.76 -8.31
CA LYS A 5 1.06 11.13 -8.48
C LYS A 5 -0.46 11.19 -8.38
N GLN A 6 -1.15 10.13 -8.81
CA GLN A 6 -2.61 10.00 -8.76
C GLN A 6 -3.15 9.46 -7.43
N GLY A 7 -2.31 9.32 -6.40
CA GLY A 7 -2.74 8.83 -5.08
C GLY A 7 -2.96 7.32 -4.99
N LEU A 8 -2.61 6.54 -6.02
CA LEU A 8 -2.63 5.08 -5.91
C LEU A 8 -1.46 4.58 -5.06
N LEU A 9 -1.68 3.44 -4.39
CA LEU A 9 -0.70 2.73 -3.59
C LEU A 9 -0.16 1.50 -4.36
N PRO A 10 0.81 1.65 -5.28
CA PRO A 10 1.45 0.52 -5.94
C PRO A 10 2.34 -0.24 -4.95
N LEU A 11 1.95 -1.49 -4.69
CA LEU A 11 2.68 -2.43 -3.85
C LEU A 11 3.09 -3.64 -4.68
N THR A 12 4.21 -4.26 -4.31
CA THR A 12 4.67 -5.53 -4.90
C THR A 12 4.81 -6.57 -3.82
N PHE A 13 4.63 -7.84 -4.15
CA PHE A 13 4.89 -8.94 -3.22
C PHE A 13 6.37 -8.96 -2.83
N ALA A 14 6.66 -9.21 -1.55
CA ALA A 14 8.03 -9.47 -1.11
C ALA A 14 8.51 -10.85 -1.59
N ASP A 15 7.62 -11.84 -1.56
CA ASP A 15 7.80 -13.15 -2.19
C ASP A 15 6.76 -13.32 -3.31
N PRO A 16 7.16 -13.51 -4.58
CA PRO A 16 6.23 -13.79 -5.68
C PRO A 16 5.29 -14.97 -5.42
N ALA A 17 5.71 -15.97 -4.64
CA ALA A 17 4.87 -17.12 -4.30
C ALA A 17 3.66 -16.76 -3.41
N ASP A 18 3.70 -15.61 -2.73
CA ASP A 18 2.58 -15.10 -1.92
C ASP A 18 1.32 -14.84 -2.75
N TYR A 19 1.46 -14.64 -4.06
CA TYR A 19 0.33 -14.55 -4.97
C TYR A 19 -0.57 -15.79 -4.91
N ASN A 20 0.01 -16.99 -4.76
CA ASN A 20 -0.74 -18.25 -4.73
C ASN A 20 -1.57 -18.43 -3.45
N LYS A 21 -1.31 -17.62 -2.41
CA LYS A 21 -2.09 -17.63 -1.16
C LYS A 21 -3.38 -16.84 -1.28
N ILE A 22 -3.55 -16.02 -2.33
CA ILE A 22 -4.70 -15.14 -2.49
C ILE A 22 -5.74 -15.81 -3.37
N HIS A 23 -6.96 -15.96 -2.86
CA HIS A 23 -8.12 -16.43 -3.60
C HIS A 23 -9.05 -15.26 -4.00
N PRO A 24 -9.84 -15.40 -5.09
CA PRO A 24 -10.68 -14.32 -5.61
C PRO A 24 -11.72 -13.75 -4.64
N VAL A 25 -12.08 -14.51 -3.60
CA VAL A 25 -13.11 -14.16 -2.61
C VAL A 25 -12.52 -13.71 -1.27
N ASP A 26 -11.19 -13.63 -1.17
CA ASP A 26 -10.51 -13.22 0.05
C ASP A 26 -10.67 -11.72 0.30
N LYS A 27 -10.69 -11.34 1.58
CA LYS A 27 -10.61 -9.93 1.98
C LYS A 27 -9.18 -9.57 2.35
N LEU A 28 -8.60 -8.62 1.62
CA LEU A 28 -7.26 -8.12 1.85
C LEU A 28 -7.28 -6.88 2.73
N THR A 29 -6.49 -6.88 3.81
CA THR A 29 -6.30 -5.72 4.70
C THR A 29 -4.85 -5.29 4.70
N ILE A 30 -4.57 -4.05 4.26
CA ILE A 30 -3.23 -3.48 4.33
C ILE A 30 -3.03 -2.79 5.67
N GLN A 31 -1.99 -3.21 6.40
CA GLN A 31 -1.61 -2.66 7.69
C GLN A 31 -0.24 -1.97 7.62
N GLY A 32 -0.04 -0.99 8.52
CA GLY A 32 1.20 -0.21 8.61
C GLY A 32 1.17 1.15 7.91
N LEU A 33 0.04 1.55 7.34
CA LEU A 33 -0.10 2.86 6.65
C LEU A 33 0.10 4.07 7.59
N LYS A 34 -0.19 3.91 8.88
CA LYS A 34 0.04 4.96 9.90
C LYS A 34 1.53 5.30 10.03
N ASP A 35 2.38 4.28 10.00
CA ASP A 35 3.83 4.39 10.14
C ASP A 35 4.54 4.22 8.79
N PHE A 36 3.86 4.58 7.70
CA PHE A 36 4.37 4.44 6.34
C PHE A 36 5.59 5.33 6.13
N ALA A 37 6.71 4.72 5.73
CA ALA A 37 8.01 5.35 5.58
C ALA A 37 8.79 4.72 4.42
N PRO A 38 9.75 5.43 3.81
CA PRO A 38 10.59 4.86 2.76
C PRO A 38 11.33 3.60 3.23
N GLY A 39 11.39 2.58 2.37
CA GLY A 39 12.11 1.34 2.66
C GLY A 39 11.48 0.44 3.73
N LYS A 40 10.30 0.80 4.28
CA LYS A 40 9.60 0.02 5.30
C LYS A 40 8.45 -0.78 4.66
N PRO A 41 8.54 -2.13 4.62
CA PRO A 41 7.48 -2.96 4.07
C PRO A 41 6.15 -2.78 4.81
N LEU A 42 5.06 -2.98 4.08
CA LEU A 42 3.71 -3.07 4.63
C LEU A 42 3.30 -4.53 4.81
N LYS A 43 2.30 -4.76 5.66
CA LYS A 43 1.71 -6.09 5.84
C LYS A 43 0.37 -6.16 5.12
N CYS A 44 0.10 -7.27 4.45
CA CYS A 44 -1.23 -7.59 3.95
C CYS A 44 -1.74 -8.81 4.71
N ILE A 45 -2.90 -8.65 5.36
CA ILE A 45 -3.63 -9.76 5.97
C ILE A 45 -4.64 -10.24 4.94
N ILE A 46 -4.51 -11.50 4.54
CA ILE A 46 -5.45 -12.23 3.69
C ILE A 46 -6.43 -12.91 4.64
N LYS A 47 -7.71 -12.55 4.56
CA LYS A 47 -8.77 -13.21 5.32
C LYS A 47 -9.62 -14.06 4.39
N HIS A 48 -9.56 -15.37 4.61
CA HIS A 48 -10.30 -16.36 3.84
C HIS A 48 -11.75 -16.48 4.33
N PRO A 49 -12.68 -16.93 3.47
CA PRO A 49 -14.08 -17.14 3.85
C PRO A 49 -14.28 -18.19 4.96
N ASN A 50 -13.38 -19.17 5.06
CA ASN A 50 -13.39 -20.20 6.10
C ASN A 50 -12.93 -19.69 7.48
N GLY A 51 -12.51 -18.43 7.58
CA GLY A 51 -12.03 -17.79 8.82
C GLY A 51 -10.52 -17.88 9.05
N THR A 52 -9.76 -18.64 8.24
CA THR A 52 -8.30 -18.64 8.34
C THR A 52 -7.73 -17.33 7.83
N GLN A 53 -6.53 -16.99 8.30
CA GLN A 53 -5.83 -15.77 7.91
C GLN A 53 -4.36 -16.04 7.67
N GLU A 54 -3.82 -15.38 6.66
CA GLU A 54 -2.40 -15.38 6.33
C GLU A 54 -1.89 -13.94 6.31
N THR A 55 -0.61 -13.75 6.63
CA THR A 55 0.04 -12.43 6.56
C THR A 55 1.21 -12.51 5.61
N ILE A 56 1.22 -11.62 4.62
CA ILE A 56 2.28 -11.49 3.63
C ILE A 56 2.91 -10.09 3.71
N LEU A 57 4.15 -9.97 3.23
CA LEU A 57 4.87 -8.69 3.19
C LEU A 57 4.76 -8.06 1.80
N LEU A 58 4.53 -6.75 1.79
CA LEU A 58 4.41 -5.95 0.58
C LEU A 58 5.49 -4.87 0.55
N ASN A 59 6.20 -4.80 -0.56
CA ASN A 59 7.25 -3.83 -0.83
C ASN A 59 6.71 -2.64 -1.63
N HIS A 60 7.43 -1.53 -1.55
CA HIS A 60 7.10 -0.30 -2.27
C HIS A 60 8.36 0.52 -2.52
N THR A 61 8.29 1.46 -3.47
CA THR A 61 9.42 2.34 -3.85
C THR A 61 9.12 3.81 -3.55
N PHE A 62 8.28 4.09 -2.55
CA PHE A 62 7.94 5.47 -2.22
C PHE A 62 9.10 6.16 -1.50
N ASN A 63 9.34 7.42 -1.87
CA ASN A 63 10.12 8.35 -1.09
C ASN A 63 9.18 9.22 -0.22
N GLU A 64 9.75 10.06 0.65
CA GLU A 64 8.99 10.89 1.60
C GLU A 64 7.95 11.78 0.89
N THR A 65 8.35 12.49 -0.17
CA THR A 65 7.44 13.36 -0.94
C THR A 65 6.26 12.59 -1.55
N GLN A 66 6.50 11.39 -2.09
CA GLN A 66 5.43 10.56 -2.65
C GLN A 66 4.49 10.03 -1.56
N ILE A 67 5.00 9.80 -0.34
CA ILE A 67 4.17 9.43 0.81
C ILE A 67 3.26 10.59 1.20
N GLU A 68 3.75 11.83 1.18
CA GLU A 68 2.92 13.00 1.41
C GLU A 68 1.81 13.14 0.36
N TRP A 69 2.13 12.93 -0.92
CA TRP A 69 1.11 12.92 -1.99
C TRP A 69 0.04 11.87 -1.75
N PHE A 70 0.44 10.67 -1.31
CA PHE A 70 -0.50 9.61 -0.97
C PHE A 70 -1.40 10.02 0.21
N ARG A 71 -0.84 10.62 1.26
CA ARG A 71 -1.60 11.11 2.42
C ARG A 71 -2.58 12.23 2.06
N ALA A 72 -2.21 13.10 1.13
CA ALA A 72 -3.08 14.14 0.58
C ALA A 72 -4.09 13.61 -0.47
N GLY A 73 -4.00 12.32 -0.85
CA GLY A 73 -4.82 11.69 -1.89
C GLY A 73 -4.38 11.98 -3.33
N SER A 74 -3.47 12.93 -3.57
CA SER A 74 -2.75 13.11 -4.84
C SER A 74 -1.64 14.16 -4.71
N ALA A 75 -0.77 14.25 -5.72
CA ALA A 75 0.20 15.34 -5.82
C ALA A 75 -0.48 16.72 -5.94
N LEU A 76 -1.60 16.80 -6.67
CA LEU A 76 -2.34 18.05 -6.87
C LEU A 76 -2.97 18.54 -5.57
N ASN A 77 -3.53 17.64 -4.77
CA ASN A 77 -4.09 17.98 -3.47
C ASN A 77 -3.01 18.54 -2.53
N ARG A 78 -1.83 17.91 -2.52
CA ARG A 78 -0.69 18.40 -1.73
C ARG A 78 -0.25 19.80 -2.14
N MET A 79 -0.20 20.09 -3.45
CA MET A 79 0.14 21.43 -3.94
C MET A 79 -0.89 22.48 -3.50
N LYS A 80 -2.19 22.14 -3.53
CA LYS A 80 -3.27 23.02 -3.06
C LYS A 80 -3.20 23.31 -1.55
N GLU A 81 -2.75 22.35 -0.74
CA GLU A 81 -2.54 22.56 0.71
C GLU A 81 -1.40 23.53 1.00
N LEU A 82 -0.30 23.46 0.24
CA LEU A 82 0.87 24.32 0.43
C LEU A 82 0.67 25.77 -0.04
N GLN A 83 -0.38 26.03 -0.81
CA GLN A 83 -0.75 27.36 -1.33
C GLN A 83 -1.75 28.11 -0.44
N GLN A 84 -2.20 27.50 0.65
CA GLN A 84 -3.04 28.11 1.68
C GLN A 84 -2.18 28.58 2.86
#